data_AF-A0A951KIW0-F1
#
_entry.id   AF-A0A951KIW0-F1
#
_cell.length_a   1.000
_cell.length_b   1.000
_cell.length_c   1.000
_cell.angle_alpha   90.00
_cell.angle_beta   90.00
_cell.angle_gamma   90.00
#
_symmetry.space_group_name_H-M   'P 1'
#
loop_
_entity.id
_entity.type
_entity.pdbx_description
1 polymer ?
#
loop_
_entity_poly.entity_id
_entity_poly.type
_entity_poly.pdbx_seq_one_letter_code
_entity_poly.pdbx_strand_id
1 'polypeptide(L)'
;MFGSFIEHLGRAVYNGIYEPGHPTADELGFRRDVLDLVRELRVPIVRYPGGNFVSGYDWRDGVGPKDQRPRRLDLAWRSLETNEVGTDEFCTWARRAGAEVNLAVNLGTGGIDTARSLVEYCNHPGGSLYSDMRIANGYREPHGIKTWCLGNEMDGPWQLGHQTADEYGRLAAQTAIAMKWVDPTIELVACGSSHAQMPTFGTWEATVLDQVY
;
A
#
# COMPACT_ATOMS: atom_id res chain seq x y z
N MET A 1 7.19 12.73 10.02
CA MET A 1 7.28 12.55 11.49
C MET A 1 5.92 12.23 12.13
N PHE A 2 4.83 12.95 11.85
CA PHE A 2 3.51 12.70 12.48
C PHE A 2 2.58 11.77 11.68
N GLY A 3 3.12 10.97 10.77
CA GLY A 3 2.34 10.03 9.97
C GLY A 3 1.79 8.88 10.81
N SER A 4 0.81 8.18 10.26
CA SER A 4 0.26 6.95 10.84
C SER A 4 0.29 5.81 9.83
N PHE A 5 -0.31 4.68 10.19
CA PHE A 5 -0.24 3.45 9.41
C PHE A 5 -1.51 2.63 9.59
N ILE A 6 -2.11 2.19 8.48
CA ILE A 6 -3.24 1.27 8.43
C ILE A 6 -2.83 0.06 7.60
N GLU A 7 -2.92 -1.11 8.21
CA GLU A 7 -2.76 -2.40 7.55
C GLU A 7 -4.08 -3.16 7.52
N HIS A 8 -4.25 -4.03 6.52
CA HIS A 8 -5.23 -5.12 6.59
C HIS A 8 -4.80 -6.15 7.66
N LEU A 9 -4.91 -5.75 8.92
CA LEU A 9 -4.52 -6.51 10.10
C LEU A 9 -5.61 -6.41 11.15
N GLY A 10 -6.17 -7.56 11.53
CA GLY A 10 -7.15 -7.67 12.59
C GLY A 10 -8.36 -6.76 12.36
N ARG A 11 -8.44 -5.68 13.14
CA ARG A 11 -9.56 -4.73 13.13
C ARG A 11 -9.18 -3.31 12.71
N ALA A 12 -8.00 -3.10 12.11
CA ALA A 12 -7.59 -1.76 11.69
C ALA A 12 -8.48 -1.24 10.55
N VAL A 13 -8.74 -2.07 9.54
CA VAL A 13 -9.68 -1.77 8.45
C VAL A 13 -11.11 -2.16 8.84
N TYR A 14 -11.38 -3.46 8.90
CA TYR A 14 -12.71 -3.99 9.18
C TYR A 14 -13.07 -3.92 10.66
N ASN A 15 -14.23 -3.34 10.98
CA ASN A 15 -14.64 -2.99 12.35
C ASN A 15 -13.69 -1.99 13.04
N GLY A 16 -12.98 -1.20 12.22
CA GLY A 16 -12.09 -0.10 12.57
C GLY A 16 -12.47 1.15 11.78
N ILE A 17 -11.72 1.50 10.73
CA ILE A 17 -12.10 2.63 9.87
C ILE A 17 -13.35 2.34 9.03
N TYR A 18 -13.60 1.07 8.67
CA TYR A 18 -14.70 0.63 7.81
C TYR A 18 -15.61 -0.37 8.53
N GLU A 19 -16.88 0.01 8.69
CA GLU A 19 -17.91 -0.77 9.38
C GLU A 19 -19.30 -0.33 8.87
N PRO A 20 -19.78 -0.83 7.71
CA PRO A 20 -20.97 -0.30 7.04
C PRO A 20 -22.27 -0.32 7.87
N GLY A 21 -22.39 -1.23 8.82
CA GLY A 21 -23.55 -1.32 9.72
C GLY A 21 -23.48 -0.41 10.96
N HIS A 22 -22.37 0.32 11.16
CA HIS A 22 -22.19 1.14 12.35
C HIS A 22 -23.09 2.39 12.30
N PRO A 23 -23.67 2.86 13.44
CA PRO A 23 -24.57 4.02 13.46
C PRO A 23 -23.97 5.32 12.89
N THR A 24 -22.65 5.44 12.93
CA THR A 24 -21.90 6.61 12.42
C THR A 24 -21.33 6.40 11.01
N ALA A 25 -21.58 5.25 10.38
CA ALA A 25 -21.09 4.98 9.04
C ALA A 25 -21.56 6.07 8.05
N ASP A 26 -20.69 6.43 7.12
CA ASP A 26 -21.02 7.24 5.96
C ASP A 26 -21.55 6.38 4.80
N GLU A 27 -21.87 7.00 3.68
CA GLU A 27 -22.41 6.33 2.49
C GLU A 27 -21.45 5.33 1.83
N LEU A 28 -20.17 5.37 2.18
CA LEU A 28 -19.16 4.42 1.71
C LEU A 28 -18.89 3.32 2.75
N GLY A 29 -19.50 3.39 3.93
CA GLY A 29 -19.34 2.44 5.03
C GLY A 29 -18.22 2.80 6.01
N PHE A 30 -17.60 3.97 5.88
CA PHE A 30 -16.55 4.42 6.79
C PHE A 30 -17.13 5.10 8.04
N ARG A 31 -16.51 4.84 9.19
CA ARG A 31 -16.95 5.38 10.48
C ARG A 31 -16.57 6.85 10.63
N ARG A 32 -17.58 7.74 10.68
CA ARG A 32 -17.38 9.19 10.83
C ARG A 32 -16.76 9.58 12.16
N ASP A 33 -17.12 8.90 13.25
CA ASP A 33 -16.54 9.11 14.58
C ASP A 33 -15.04 8.79 14.60
N VAL A 34 -14.61 7.72 13.92
CA VAL A 34 -13.18 7.41 13.77
C VAL A 34 -12.49 8.45 12.90
N LEU A 35 -13.12 8.84 11.78
CA LEU A 35 -12.59 9.85 10.87
C LEU A 35 -12.35 11.21 11.56
N ASP A 36 -13.28 11.64 12.41
CA ASP A 36 -13.17 12.91 13.14
C ASP A 36 -12.03 12.89 14.16
N LEU A 37 -11.80 11.75 14.84
CA LEU A 37 -10.64 11.56 15.71
C LEU A 37 -9.31 11.62 14.92
N VAL A 38 -9.24 11.01 13.73
CA VAL A 38 -8.04 11.08 12.88
C VAL A 38 -7.75 12.52 12.44
N ARG A 39 -8.79 13.29 12.10
CA ARG A 39 -8.66 14.71 11.74
C ARG A 39 -8.18 15.55 12.92
N GLU A 40 -8.68 15.28 14.13
CA GLU A 40 -8.22 15.95 15.36
C GLU A 40 -6.73 15.73 15.61
N LEU A 41 -6.23 14.51 15.34
CA LEU A 41 -4.80 14.17 15.42
C LEU A 41 -3.96 14.83 14.32
N ARG A 42 -4.58 15.41 13.28
CA ARG A 42 -3.91 16.05 12.13
C ARG A 42 -2.85 15.16 11.49
N VAL A 43 -3.20 13.89 11.27
CA VAL A 43 -2.31 12.92 10.62
C VAL A 43 -2.07 13.37 9.17
N PRO A 44 -0.83 13.73 8.77
CA PRO A 44 -0.57 14.30 7.45
C PRO A 44 -0.45 13.23 6.35
N ILE A 45 -0.05 12.00 6.72
CA ILE A 45 0.16 10.90 5.78
C ILE A 45 -0.12 9.57 6.47
N VAL A 46 -0.73 8.62 5.75
CA VAL A 46 -1.00 7.27 6.25
C VAL A 46 -0.40 6.24 5.32
N ARG A 47 0.44 5.35 5.87
CA ARG A 47 0.95 4.18 5.13
C ARG A 47 -0.16 3.13 4.94
N TYR A 48 -0.23 2.49 3.77
CA TYR A 48 -1.24 1.48 3.38
C TYR A 48 -0.73 0.63 2.19
N PRO A 49 -1.20 -0.59 1.89
CA PRO A 49 -2.14 -1.44 2.64
C PRO A 49 -1.48 -2.29 3.72
N GLY A 50 -0.17 -2.13 3.93
CA GLY A 50 0.46 -2.94 4.94
C GLY A 50 1.89 -2.64 5.27
N GLY A 51 2.26 -3.40 6.29
CA GLY A 51 3.52 -4.06 6.46
C GLY A 51 3.37 -5.46 5.89
N ASN A 52 3.41 -6.50 6.73
CA ASN A 52 3.53 -7.90 6.28
C ASN A 52 2.46 -8.34 5.25
N PHE A 53 1.22 -7.85 5.38
CA PHE A 53 0.11 -8.12 4.45
C PHE A 53 0.47 -7.88 2.98
N VAL A 54 1.18 -6.78 2.69
CA VAL A 54 1.41 -6.34 1.30
C VAL A 54 2.26 -7.34 0.51
N SER A 55 3.12 -8.10 1.18
CA SER A 55 4.06 -9.03 0.51
C SER A 55 3.38 -10.26 -0.11
N GLY A 56 2.10 -10.50 0.20
CA GLY A 56 1.26 -11.51 -0.45
C GLY A 56 0.09 -10.95 -1.25
N TYR A 57 -0.04 -9.62 -1.33
CA TYR A 57 -1.24 -8.95 -1.82
C TYR A 57 -1.19 -8.66 -3.32
N ASP A 58 -2.28 -8.94 -4.04
CA ASP A 58 -2.52 -8.45 -5.40
C ASP A 58 -3.48 -7.26 -5.35
N TRP A 59 -2.99 -6.07 -5.67
CA TRP A 59 -3.78 -4.83 -5.60
C TRP A 59 -5.03 -4.86 -6.48
N ARG A 60 -5.03 -5.67 -7.55
CA ARG A 60 -6.16 -5.79 -8.48
C ARG A 60 -7.36 -6.47 -7.83
N ASP A 61 -7.13 -7.30 -6.81
CA ASP A 61 -8.20 -7.95 -6.06
C ASP A 61 -9.02 -6.94 -5.24
N GLY A 62 -8.46 -5.74 -4.96
CA GLY A 62 -9.10 -4.69 -4.16
C GLY A 62 -9.76 -3.55 -4.95
N VAL A 63 -9.88 -3.64 -6.27
CA VAL A 63 -10.47 -2.57 -7.09
C VAL A 63 -11.65 -3.08 -7.92
N GLY A 64 -12.49 -2.18 -8.42
CA GLY A 64 -13.67 -2.53 -9.21
C GLY A 64 -14.88 -2.95 -8.35
N PRO A 65 -15.95 -3.51 -8.96
CA PRO A 65 -17.17 -3.87 -8.24
C PRO A 65 -16.92 -4.84 -7.07
N LYS A 66 -17.34 -4.47 -5.85
CA LYS A 66 -17.06 -5.24 -4.62
C LYS A 66 -17.57 -6.70 -4.70
N ASP A 67 -18.66 -6.95 -5.41
CA ASP A 67 -19.25 -8.27 -5.62
C ASP A 67 -18.42 -9.19 -6.54
N GLN A 68 -17.47 -8.64 -7.27
CA GLN A 68 -16.54 -9.38 -8.14
C GLN A 68 -15.16 -9.57 -7.50
N ARG A 69 -14.90 -8.96 -6.34
CA ARG A 69 -13.60 -9.05 -5.66
C ARG A 69 -13.45 -10.42 -4.99
N PRO A 70 -12.31 -11.10 -5.16
CA PRO A 70 -12.11 -12.42 -4.58
C PRO A 70 -11.82 -12.32 -3.08
N ARG A 71 -12.23 -13.34 -2.33
CA ARG A 71 -11.72 -13.56 -0.97
C ARG A 71 -10.35 -14.23 -1.05
N ARG A 72 -9.37 -13.76 -0.28
CA ARG A 72 -7.99 -14.28 -0.29
C ARG A 72 -7.53 -14.69 1.10
N LEU A 73 -6.69 -15.72 1.17
CA LEU A 73 -5.99 -16.05 2.41
C LEU A 73 -4.81 -15.08 2.57
N ASP A 74 -4.85 -14.28 3.63
CA ASP A 74 -3.69 -13.54 4.09
C ASP A 74 -2.81 -14.47 4.94
N LEU A 75 -1.59 -14.71 4.45
CA LEU A 75 -0.62 -15.59 5.11
C LEU A 75 0.13 -14.88 6.24
N ALA A 76 0.21 -13.55 6.23
CA ALA A 76 0.89 -12.79 7.27
C ALA A 76 0.15 -12.91 8.60
N TRP A 77 -1.17 -12.69 8.58
CA TRP A 77 -2.02 -12.69 9.78
C TRP A 77 -3.01 -13.84 9.83
N ARG A 78 -2.82 -14.87 8.98
CA ARG A 78 -3.61 -16.11 8.94
C ARG A 78 -5.11 -15.83 8.92
N SER A 79 -5.51 -14.90 8.06
CA SER A 79 -6.87 -14.35 8.01
C SER A 79 -7.46 -14.50 6.61
N LEU A 80 -8.78 -14.34 6.50
CA LEU A 80 -9.48 -14.33 5.22
C LEU A 80 -9.82 -12.89 4.86
N GLU A 81 -9.09 -12.33 3.89
CA GLU A 81 -9.28 -10.99 3.36
C GLU A 81 -10.48 -10.96 2.40
N THR A 82 -11.42 -10.02 2.60
CA THR A 82 -12.63 -9.89 1.77
C THR A 82 -12.42 -8.99 0.56
N ASN A 83 -11.42 -8.12 0.61
CA ASN A 83 -11.13 -7.05 -0.35
C ASN A 83 -12.26 -6.02 -0.51
N GLU A 84 -13.15 -5.91 0.48
CA GLU A 84 -14.21 -4.88 0.46
C GLU A 84 -13.65 -3.45 0.51
N VAL A 85 -12.47 -3.28 1.10
CA VAL A 85 -11.68 -2.04 1.06
C VAL A 85 -10.39 -2.31 0.31
N GLY A 86 -10.17 -1.63 -0.80
CA GLY A 86 -8.89 -1.61 -1.49
C GLY A 86 -8.35 -0.20 -1.70
N THR A 87 -7.49 -0.03 -2.70
CA THR A 87 -6.79 1.24 -2.96
C THR A 87 -7.75 2.41 -3.15
N ASP A 88 -8.83 2.20 -3.89
CA ASP A 88 -9.81 3.21 -4.24
C ASP A 88 -10.59 3.75 -3.02
N GLU A 89 -11.15 2.83 -2.23
CA GLU A 89 -11.88 3.20 -1.01
C GLU A 89 -10.94 3.87 0.01
N PHE A 90 -9.71 3.35 0.17
CA PHE A 90 -8.75 3.91 1.11
C PHE A 90 -8.28 5.32 0.71
N CYS A 91 -7.99 5.56 -0.58
CA CYS A 91 -7.63 6.91 -1.06
C CYS A 91 -8.77 7.91 -0.83
N THR A 92 -10.02 7.46 -0.97
CA THR A 92 -11.19 8.29 -0.67
C THR A 92 -11.30 8.60 0.83
N TRP A 93 -11.11 7.60 1.68
CA TRP A 93 -11.09 7.77 3.12
C TRP A 93 -9.96 8.71 3.59
N ALA A 94 -8.74 8.53 3.08
CA ALA A 94 -7.58 9.37 3.41
C ALA A 94 -7.81 10.83 2.99
N ARG A 95 -8.37 11.06 1.79
CA ARG A 95 -8.77 12.41 1.34
C ARG A 95 -9.79 13.05 2.29
N ARG A 96 -10.78 12.28 2.77
CA ARG A 96 -11.74 12.77 3.77
C ARG A 96 -11.05 13.06 5.10
N ALA A 97 -10.04 12.28 5.48
CA ALA A 97 -9.26 12.49 6.70
C ALA A 97 -8.33 13.71 6.63
N GLY A 98 -8.12 14.26 5.43
CA GLY A 98 -7.13 15.32 5.19
C GLY A 98 -5.70 14.81 5.22
N ALA A 99 -5.50 13.52 4.91
CA ALA A 99 -4.21 12.86 4.91
C ALA A 99 -3.81 12.41 3.50
N GLU A 100 -2.52 12.50 3.21
CA GLU A 100 -1.92 11.85 2.04
C GLU A 100 -1.79 10.33 2.25
N VAL A 101 -1.56 9.60 1.16
CA VAL A 101 -1.32 8.15 1.20
C VAL A 101 0.14 7.87 0.88
N ASN A 102 0.79 7.07 1.72
CA ASN A 102 2.06 6.41 1.41
C ASN A 102 1.77 4.95 1.02
N LEU A 103 1.83 4.61 -0.27
CA LEU A 103 1.39 3.31 -0.75
C LEU A 103 2.53 2.30 -0.84
N ALA A 104 2.38 1.14 -0.23
CA ALA A 104 3.33 0.03 -0.34
C ALA A 104 3.00 -0.86 -1.54
N VAL A 105 4.02 -1.24 -2.32
CA VAL A 105 3.91 -2.23 -3.41
C VAL A 105 4.36 -3.60 -2.94
N ASN A 106 3.75 -4.67 -3.48
CA ASN A 106 4.14 -6.04 -3.19
C ASN A 106 5.48 -6.39 -3.90
N LEU A 107 6.53 -6.61 -3.11
CA LEU A 107 7.81 -7.16 -3.56
C LEU A 107 8.15 -8.53 -2.94
N GLY A 108 7.19 -9.20 -2.30
CA GLY A 108 7.33 -10.58 -1.82
C GLY A 108 6.95 -11.59 -2.90
N THR A 109 5.66 -11.68 -3.20
CA THR A 109 5.15 -12.51 -4.32
C THR A 109 4.94 -11.72 -5.60
N GLY A 110 4.95 -10.38 -5.50
CA GLY A 110 4.84 -9.45 -6.63
C GLY A 110 6.21 -9.10 -7.23
N GLY A 111 6.30 -7.90 -7.80
CA GLY A 111 7.52 -7.42 -8.44
C GLY A 111 7.28 -6.18 -9.31
N ILE A 112 8.20 -5.97 -10.26
CA ILE A 112 8.29 -4.76 -11.08
C ILE A 112 6.97 -4.45 -11.82
N ASP A 113 6.36 -5.44 -12.47
CA ASP A 113 5.15 -5.24 -13.28
C ASP A 113 3.92 -4.88 -12.43
N THR A 114 3.75 -5.58 -11.30
CA THR A 114 2.68 -5.30 -10.34
C THR A 114 2.81 -3.90 -9.74
N ALA A 115 4.05 -3.46 -9.45
CA ALA A 115 4.31 -2.13 -8.92
C ALA A 115 4.07 -1.02 -9.96
N ARG A 116 4.65 -1.14 -11.17
CA ARG A 116 4.51 -0.11 -12.21
C ARG A 116 3.06 0.02 -12.71
N SER A 117 2.32 -1.08 -12.78
CA SER A 117 0.89 -1.07 -13.12
C SER A 117 0.03 -0.39 -12.05
N LEU A 118 0.37 -0.53 -10.76
CA LEU A 118 -0.32 0.19 -9.69
C LEU A 118 -0.04 1.69 -9.74
N VAL A 119 1.19 2.11 -10.03
CA VAL A 119 1.49 3.55 -10.26
C VAL A 119 0.70 4.08 -11.46
N GLU A 120 0.64 3.32 -12.55
CA GLU A 120 -0.15 3.70 -13.74
C GLU A 120 -1.64 3.85 -13.38
N TYR A 121 -2.19 2.88 -12.66
CA TYR A 121 -3.56 2.91 -12.16
C TYR A 121 -3.83 4.16 -11.32
N CYS A 122 -2.97 4.45 -10.34
CA CYS A 122 -3.18 5.52 -9.37
C CYS A 122 -2.88 6.92 -9.92
N ASN A 123 -1.88 7.08 -10.79
CA ASN A 123 -1.31 8.40 -11.10
C ASN A 123 -1.45 8.80 -12.58
N HIS A 124 -1.60 7.85 -13.52
CA HIS A 124 -1.66 8.22 -14.94
C HIS A 124 -3.03 8.84 -15.30
N PRO A 125 -3.10 9.95 -16.08
CA PRO A 125 -4.36 10.67 -16.33
C PRO A 125 -5.46 9.85 -17.00
N GLY A 126 -5.12 9.06 -18.02
CA GLY A 126 -6.09 8.35 -18.87
C GLY A 126 -5.45 7.91 -20.19
N GLY A 127 -6.12 7.04 -20.94
CA GLY A 127 -5.69 6.56 -22.26
C GLY A 127 -4.75 5.34 -22.24
N SER A 128 -4.57 4.71 -21.08
CA SER A 128 -3.85 3.46 -20.91
C SER A 128 -4.71 2.42 -20.19
N LEU A 129 -4.31 1.14 -20.26
CA LEU A 129 -5.08 0.03 -19.69
C LEU A 129 -5.43 0.26 -18.21
N TYR A 130 -4.45 0.60 -17.38
CA TYR A 130 -4.68 0.71 -15.94
C TYR A 130 -5.30 2.06 -15.55
N SER A 131 -4.98 3.16 -16.22
CA SER A 131 -5.66 4.44 -15.96
C SER A 131 -7.14 4.38 -16.34
N ASP A 132 -7.46 3.75 -17.47
CA ASP A 132 -8.85 3.62 -17.93
C ASP A 132 -9.63 2.64 -17.07
N MET A 133 -8.96 1.62 -16.51
CA MET A 133 -9.54 0.77 -15.47
C MET A 133 -9.92 1.58 -14.22
N ARG A 134 -9.07 2.51 -13.76
CA ARG A 134 -9.41 3.42 -12.64
C ARG A 134 -10.64 4.27 -12.96
N ILE A 135 -10.68 4.86 -14.16
CA ILE A 135 -11.82 5.66 -14.63
C ILE A 135 -13.10 4.82 -14.67
N ALA A 136 -13.03 3.60 -15.21
CA ALA A 136 -14.16 2.67 -15.28
C ALA A 136 -14.67 2.24 -13.90
N ASN A 137 -13.79 2.19 -12.90
CA ASN A 137 -14.15 1.92 -11.51
C ASN A 137 -14.80 3.13 -10.79
N GLY A 138 -14.99 4.25 -11.48
CA GLY A 138 -15.65 5.45 -10.95
C GLY A 138 -14.70 6.55 -10.47
N TYR A 139 -13.39 6.38 -10.63
CA TYR A 139 -12.37 7.32 -10.17
C TYR A 139 -11.72 8.02 -11.37
N ARG A 140 -12.40 9.05 -11.88
CA ARG A 140 -11.97 9.79 -13.08
C ARG A 140 -10.57 10.42 -12.88
N GLU A 141 -10.43 11.23 -11.85
CA GLU A 141 -9.16 11.90 -11.55
C GLU A 141 -8.16 10.90 -10.95
N PRO A 142 -6.85 11.02 -11.26
CA PRO A 142 -5.81 10.27 -10.58
C PRO A 142 -5.85 10.47 -9.06
N HIS A 143 -5.48 9.43 -8.32
CA HIS A 143 -5.30 9.52 -6.87
C HIS A 143 -4.12 10.42 -6.50
N GLY A 144 -3.12 10.53 -7.39
CA GLY A 144 -1.99 11.47 -7.24
C GLY A 144 -1.07 11.12 -6.07
N ILE A 145 -0.79 9.83 -5.88
CA ILE A 145 -0.01 9.33 -4.74
C ILE A 145 1.46 9.72 -4.92
N LYS A 146 1.98 10.49 -3.97
CA LYS A 146 3.36 11.00 -4.02
C LYS A 146 4.36 9.97 -3.50
N THR A 147 4.15 9.42 -2.31
CA THR A 147 5.16 8.58 -1.62
C THR A 147 4.80 7.10 -1.71
N TRP A 148 5.80 6.26 -2.01
CA TRP A 148 5.62 4.82 -2.17
C TRP A 148 6.69 4.02 -1.44
N CYS A 149 6.28 2.94 -0.76
CA CYS A 149 7.19 1.98 -0.15
C CYS A 149 7.46 0.80 -1.10
N LEU A 150 8.74 0.51 -1.34
CA LEU A 150 9.21 -0.61 -2.15
C LEU A 150 9.19 -1.90 -1.30
N GLY A 151 8.02 -2.51 -1.12
CA GLY A 151 7.87 -3.71 -0.28
C GLY A 151 7.64 -3.41 1.20
N ASN A 152 7.94 -4.41 2.03
CA ASN A 152 7.93 -4.31 3.49
C ASN A 152 8.97 -5.25 4.11
N GLU A 153 9.86 -4.72 4.96
CA GLU A 153 10.69 -5.49 5.92
C GLU A 153 11.22 -6.83 5.36
N MET A 154 11.79 -6.79 4.16
CA MET A 154 12.14 -8.00 3.41
C MET A 154 13.30 -8.79 4.03
N ASP A 155 13.95 -8.25 5.06
CA ASP A 155 15.04 -8.85 5.81
C ASP A 155 14.58 -9.86 6.87
N GLY A 156 13.31 -9.81 7.28
CA GLY A 156 12.76 -10.67 8.31
C GLY A 156 12.43 -12.09 7.81
N PRO A 157 12.86 -13.17 8.49
CA PRO A 157 12.57 -14.56 8.06
C PRO A 157 11.09 -14.96 8.21
N TRP A 158 10.27 -14.15 8.89
CA TRP A 158 8.81 -14.32 8.96
C TRP A 158 8.10 -13.77 7.72
N GLN A 159 8.79 -12.96 6.93
CA GLN A 159 8.18 -12.19 5.86
C GLN A 159 7.97 -13.05 4.63
N LEU A 160 6.76 -12.99 4.05
CA LEU A 160 6.47 -13.72 2.83
C LEU A 160 7.36 -13.20 1.69
N GLY A 161 8.12 -14.10 1.08
CA GLY A 161 9.10 -13.73 0.06
C GLY A 161 10.36 -13.07 0.62
N HIS A 162 10.71 -13.29 1.91
CA HIS A 162 11.98 -12.85 2.50
C HIS A 162 13.17 -13.00 1.56
N GLN A 163 14.02 -11.98 1.53
CA GLN A 163 15.16 -11.85 0.63
C GLN A 163 16.44 -11.54 1.39
N THR A 164 17.58 -11.85 0.78
CA THR A 164 18.86 -11.23 1.16
C THR A 164 18.91 -9.76 0.74
N ALA A 165 19.86 -8.99 1.29
CA ALA A 165 20.01 -7.56 0.98
C ALA A 165 20.30 -7.32 -0.51
N ASP A 166 21.10 -8.18 -1.15
CA ASP A 166 21.42 -8.09 -2.58
C ASP A 166 20.23 -8.42 -3.48
N GLU A 167 19.42 -9.43 -3.11
CA GLU A 167 18.21 -9.79 -3.85
C GLU A 167 17.18 -8.66 -3.77
N TYR A 168 16.97 -8.12 -2.56
CA TYR A 168 16.05 -7.02 -2.35
C TYR A 168 16.56 -5.73 -3.02
N GLY A 169 17.82 -5.35 -2.82
CA GLY A 169 18.42 -4.14 -3.39
C GLY A 169 18.27 -4.09 -4.91
N ARG A 170 18.59 -5.20 -5.60
CA ARG A 170 18.41 -5.31 -7.05
C ARG A 170 16.96 -5.19 -7.48
N LEU A 171 16.03 -5.88 -6.80
CA LEU A 171 14.61 -5.84 -7.13
C LEU A 171 14.02 -4.44 -6.89
N ALA A 172 14.37 -3.82 -5.77
CA ALA A 172 13.96 -2.48 -5.39
C ALA A 172 14.46 -1.45 -6.41
N ALA A 173 15.73 -1.52 -6.82
CA ALA A 173 16.31 -0.62 -7.81
C ALA A 173 15.60 -0.72 -9.18
N GLN A 174 15.37 -1.94 -9.68
CA GLN A 174 14.67 -2.14 -10.95
C GLN A 174 13.21 -1.71 -10.88
N THR A 175 12.55 -1.98 -9.75
CA THR A 175 11.17 -1.52 -9.51
C THR A 175 11.10 -0.01 -9.45
N ALA A 176 12.05 0.64 -8.77
CA ALA A 176 12.13 2.09 -8.65
C ALA A 176 12.24 2.77 -10.02
N ILE A 177 13.09 2.25 -10.91
CA ILE A 177 13.22 2.73 -12.29
C ILE A 177 11.88 2.64 -13.02
N ALA A 178 11.23 1.47 -12.99
CA ALA A 178 9.97 1.25 -13.69
C ALA A 178 8.85 2.16 -13.17
N MET A 179 8.73 2.33 -11.85
CA MET A 179 7.75 3.22 -11.24
C MET A 179 8.00 4.69 -11.62
N LYS A 180 9.27 5.13 -11.58
CA LYS A 180 9.68 6.48 -11.96
C LYS A 180 9.49 6.77 -13.45
N TRP A 181 9.57 5.77 -14.32
CA TRP A 181 9.25 5.94 -15.73
C TRP A 181 7.76 6.13 -15.99
N VAL A 182 6.90 5.58 -15.14
CA VAL A 182 5.45 5.85 -15.19
C VAL A 182 5.14 7.25 -14.67
N ASP A 183 5.70 7.61 -13.51
CA ASP A 183 5.55 8.93 -12.91
C ASP A 183 6.88 9.40 -12.28
N PRO A 184 7.63 10.32 -12.92
CA PRO A 184 8.93 10.76 -12.42
C PRO A 184 8.80 11.60 -11.13
N THR A 185 7.58 12.07 -10.81
CA THR A 185 7.34 12.96 -9.68
C THR A 185 7.24 12.22 -8.35
N ILE A 186 7.00 10.91 -8.32
CA ILE A 186 6.83 10.16 -7.07
C ILE A 186 8.10 10.16 -6.19
N GLU A 187 7.97 9.82 -4.93
CA GLU A 187 9.05 9.59 -3.98
C GLU A 187 9.02 8.13 -3.55
N LEU A 188 10.20 7.51 -3.46
CA LEU A 188 10.32 6.08 -3.20
C LEU A 188 11.10 5.84 -1.91
N VAL A 189 10.61 4.89 -1.11
CA VAL A 189 11.20 4.48 0.17
C VAL A 189 11.64 3.03 0.05
N ALA A 190 12.95 2.80 0.05
CA ALA A 190 13.51 1.46 0.25
C ALA A 190 13.37 1.03 1.72
N CYS A 191 13.13 -0.26 1.94
CA CYS A 191 13.01 -0.85 3.27
C CYS A 191 14.39 -1.06 3.89
N GLY A 192 14.59 -0.48 5.07
CA GLY A 192 15.69 -0.87 5.97
C GLY A 192 15.35 -2.16 6.72
N SER A 193 16.19 -2.47 7.71
CA SER A 193 15.99 -3.62 8.58
C SER A 193 14.74 -3.49 9.44
N SER A 194 14.11 -4.63 9.73
CA SER A 194 12.89 -4.71 10.54
C SER A 194 13.07 -4.16 11.96
N HIS A 195 14.24 -4.36 12.56
CA HIS A 195 14.59 -3.82 13.88
C HIS A 195 16.10 -3.84 14.14
N ALA A 196 16.55 -3.05 15.13
CA ALA A 196 17.97 -2.90 15.48
C ALA A 196 18.68 -4.19 15.95
N GLN A 197 17.92 -5.23 16.33
CA GLN A 197 18.47 -6.54 16.72
C GLN A 197 18.63 -7.52 15.54
N MET A 198 18.33 -7.09 14.30
CA MET A 198 18.51 -7.97 13.15
C MET A 198 20.00 -8.26 12.95
N PRO A 199 20.40 -9.51 12.67
CA PRO A 199 21.81 -9.83 12.41
C PRO A 199 22.40 -9.05 11.22
N THR A 200 21.54 -8.59 10.31
CA THR A 200 21.86 -7.80 9.12
C THR A 200 21.70 -6.29 9.33
N PHE A 201 21.33 -5.83 10.54
CA PHE A 201 21.15 -4.39 10.80
C PHE A 201 22.42 -3.59 10.49
N GLY A 202 22.29 -2.51 9.74
CA GLY A 202 23.38 -1.66 9.26
C GLY A 202 24.00 -2.14 7.95
N THR A 203 24.26 -3.44 7.81
CA THR A 203 24.79 -4.00 6.55
C THR A 203 23.71 -4.12 5.48
N TRP A 204 22.47 -4.43 5.88
CA TRP A 204 21.29 -4.43 5.01
C TRP A 204 21.12 -3.08 4.34
N GLU A 205 21.04 -2.00 5.13
CA GLU A 205 20.86 -0.65 4.62
C GLU A 205 22.02 -0.24 3.70
N ALA A 206 23.26 -0.54 4.08
CA ALA A 206 24.43 -0.20 3.27
C ALA A 206 24.35 -0.84 1.88
N THR A 207 24.07 -2.15 1.79
CA THR A 207 23.97 -2.86 0.51
C THR A 207 22.78 -2.38 -0.32
N VAL A 208 21.61 -2.19 0.31
CA VAL A 208 20.40 -1.78 -0.41
C VAL A 208 20.54 -0.36 -0.95
N LEU A 209 21.04 0.58 -0.15
CA LEU A 209 21.17 1.97 -0.58
C LEU A 209 22.21 2.13 -1.69
N ASP A 210 23.30 1.36 -1.69
CA ASP A 210 24.32 1.36 -2.76
C ASP A 210 23.75 0.92 -4.12
N GLN A 211 22.66 0.15 -4.12
CA GLN A 211 22.03 -0.36 -5.34
C GLN A 211 20.85 0.48 -5.81
N VAL A 212 20.09 1.08 -4.88
CA VAL A 212 18.83 1.77 -5.18
C VAL A 212 19.04 3.26 -5.52
N TYR A 213 20.06 3.91 -4.96
CA TYR A 213 20.30 5.36 -5.11
C TYR A 213 21.73 5.66 -5.56
#